data_AF-A0A534X156-F1
#
_entry.id   AF-A0A534X156-F1
#
_cell.length_a   1.000
_cell.length_b   1.000
_cell.length_c   1.000
_cell.angle_alpha   90.00
_cell.angle_beta   90.00
_cell.angle_gamma   90.00
#
_symmetry.space_group_name_H-M   'P 1'
#
loop_
_entity.id
_entity.type
_entity.pdbx_description
1 polymer ?
#
loop_
_entity_poly.entity_id
_entity_poly.type
_entity_poly.pdbx_seq_one_letter_code
_entity_poly.pdbx_strand_id
1 'polypeptide(L)' 'MAASRLRVVCIHCRRPLAQVHDVGLSTLTVMTTHLRRRHPEEQLGYDPTRDAILRHFTITPMDPDDDPPNAA' A
#
# COMPACT_ATOMS: atom_id res chain seq x y z
N MET A 1 -18.11 -2.09 15.33
CA MET A 1 -17.64 -1.26 14.20
C MET A 1 -16.51 -2.03 13.54
N ALA A 2 -16.73 -2.61 12.36
CA ALA A 2 -15.67 -3.30 11.65
C ALA A 2 -14.64 -2.26 11.21
N ALA A 3 -13.40 -2.41 11.67
CA ALA A 3 -12.33 -1.51 11.26
C ALA A 3 -12.11 -1.72 9.76
N SER A 4 -12.46 -0.72 8.95
CA SER A 4 -12.23 -0.72 7.51
C SER A 4 -10.74 -0.95 7.26
N ARG A 5 -10.38 -2.06 6.62
CA ARG A 5 -9.01 -2.35 6.26
C ARG A 5 -8.71 -1.69 4.93
N LEU A 6 -7.52 -1.14 4.78
CA LEU A 6 -7.03 -0.55 3.55
C LEU A 6 -6.05 -1.52 2.92
N ARG A 7 -6.25 -1.82 1.64
CA ARG A 7 -5.30 -2.57 0.83
C ARG A 7 -4.41 -1.60 0.08
N VAL A 8 -3.11 -1.72 0.29
CA VAL A 8 -2.10 -0.93 -0.41
C VAL A 8 -1.52 -1.77 -1.53
N VAL A 9 -1.63 -1.31 -2.77
CA VAL A 9 -1.15 -2.01 -3.97
C VAL A 9 -0.21 -1.09 -4.74
N CYS A 10 0.97 -1.58 -5.11
CA CYS A 10 1.92 -0.82 -5.93
C CYS A 10 1.40 -0.73 -7.38
N ILE A 11 1.38 0.46 -7.99
CA ILE A 11 0.88 0.62 -9.37
C ILE A 11 1.82 0.01 -10.41
N HIS A 12 3.12 -0.05 -10.09
CA HIS A 12 4.17 -0.45 -11.02
C HIS A 12 4.28 -1.96 -11.18
N CYS A 13 4.28 -2.70 -10.06
CA CYS A 13 4.31 -4.15 -10.09
C CYS A 13 2.95 -4.80 -9.86
N ARG A 14 1.89 -4.01 -9.63
CA ARG A 14 0.54 -4.45 -9.26
C ARG A 14 0.49 -5.44 -8.08
N ARG A 15 1.54 -5.47 -7.25
CA ARG A 15 1.60 -6.37 -6.10
C ARG A 15 0.97 -5.72 -4.87
N PRO A 16 0.12 -6.46 -4.13
CA PRO A 16 -0.34 -6.00 -2.82
C PRO A 16 0.85 -5.95 -1.87
N LEU A 17 1.03 -4.80 -1.22
CA LEU A 17 2.16 -4.52 -0.36
C LEU A 17 1.82 -4.82 1.11
N ALA A 18 0.68 -4.30 1.56
CA ALA A 18 0.23 -4.40 2.93
C ALA A 18 -1.28 -4.23 3.01
N GLN A 19 -1.86 -4.80 4.07
CA GLN A 19 -3.20 -4.50 4.54
C GLN A 19 -3.08 -3.77 5.87
N VAL A 20 -3.57 -2.54 5.94
CA VAL A 20 -3.40 -1.65 7.11
C VAL A 20 -4.73 -1.02 7.48
N HIS A 21 -4.96 -0.69 8.74
CA HIS A 21 -6.16 0.07 9.11
C HIS A 21 -6.03 1.56 8.78
N ASP A 22 -4.79 2.08 8.78
CA ASP A 22 -4.47 3.47 8.45
C ASP A 22 -3.09 3.58 7.79
N VAL A 23 -2.90 4.61 6.96
CA VAL A 23 -1.61 4.89 6.30
C VAL A 23 -0.76 5.81 7.17
N GLY A 24 -0.17 5.23 8.21
CA GLY A 24 0.78 5.89 9.11
C GLY A 24 2.23 5.83 8.63
N LEU A 25 3.15 6.32 9.47
CA LEU A 25 4.59 6.38 9.19
C LEU A 25 5.19 5.01 8.83
N SER A 26 4.83 3.95 9.57
CA SER A 26 5.33 2.60 9.31
C SER A 26 4.94 2.11 7.91
N THR A 27 3.70 2.39 7.49
CA THR A 27 3.20 2.04 6.15
C THR A 27 3.99 2.79 5.08
N LEU A 28 4.23 4.09 5.28
CA LEU A 28 5.03 4.90 4.37
C LEU A 28 6.47 4.37 4.25
N THR A 29 7.12 4.00 5.35
CA THR A 29 8.46 3.41 5.31
C THR A 29 8.51 2.13 4.48
N VAL A 30 7.50 1.25 4.61
CA VAL A 30 7.40 0.02 3.82
C VAL A 30 7.19 0.34 2.34
N MET A 31 6.29 1.29 2.03
CA MET A 31 6.03 1.79 0.68
C MET A 31 7.29 2.35 0.02
N THR A 32 8.02 3.24 0.70
CA THR A 32 9.28 3.80 0.20
C THR A 32 10.35 2.72 0.02
N THR A 33 10.46 1.79 0.97
CA THR A 33 11.43 0.69 0.87
C THR A 33 11.12 -0.22 -0.31
N HIS A 34 9.84 -0.50 -0.57
CA HIS A 34 9.42 -1.26 -1.73
C HIS A 34 9.81 -0.57 -3.03
N LEU A 35 9.50 0.72 -3.17
CA LEU A 35 9.87 1.48 -4.36
C LEU A 35 11.39 1.50 -4.56
N ARG A 36 12.18 1.79 -3.51
CA ARG A 36 13.65 1.78 -3.62
C ARG A 36 14.24 0.43 -4.03
N ARG A 37 13.63 -0.69 -3.61
CA ARG A 37 14.13 -2.04 -3.91
C ARG A 37 13.62 -2.61 -5.23
N ARG A 38 12.38 -2.31 -5.62
CA ARG A 38 11.70 -2.92 -6.78
C ARG A 38 11.61 -1.97 -7.97
N HIS A 39 11.58 -0.67 -7.72
CA HIS A 39 11.39 0.39 -8.71
C HIS A 39 12.45 1.49 -8.52
N PRO A 40 13.75 1.16 -8.62
CA PRO A 40 14.82 2.14 -8.43
C PRO A 40 14.79 3.28 -9.47
N GLU A 41 14.15 3.05 -10.62
CA GLU A 41 13.95 4.04 -11.69
C GLU A 41 13.06 5.23 -11.30
N GLU A 42 12.15 5.05 -10.33
CA GLU A 42 11.19 6.08 -9.92
C GLU A 42 11.84 7.24 -9.15
N GLN A 43 13.12 7.12 -8.74
CA GLN A 43 13.94 8.20 -8.18
C GLN A 43 13.21 9.08 -7.15
N LEU A 44 12.65 8.47 -6.09
CA LEU A 44 11.92 9.15 -5.02
C LEU A 44 12.72 10.21 -4.22
N GLY A 45 13.94 10.52 -4.61
CA GLY A 45 14.82 11.42 -3.86
C GLY A 45 15.22 10.85 -2.50
N TYR A 46 16.01 11.63 -1.76
CA TYR A 46 16.53 11.23 -0.46
C TYR A 46 15.44 11.18 0.62
N ASP A 47 14.46 12.09 0.55
CA ASP A 47 13.33 12.20 1.48
C ASP A 47 12.02 12.48 0.71
N PRO A 48 11.34 11.45 0.19
CA PRO A 48 10.08 11.63 -0.52
C PRO A 48 8.98 12.06 0.44
N THR A 49 8.20 13.07 0.03
CA THR A 49 7.01 13.49 0.76
C THR A 49 5.94 12.39 0.72
N ARG A 50 5.01 12.41 1.70
CA ARG A 50 3.88 11.47 1.77
C ARG A 50 3.12 11.40 0.45
N ASP A 51 2.79 12.55 -0.15
CA ASP A 51 2.05 12.61 -1.42
C ASP A 51 2.82 11.95 -2.57
N ALA A 52 4.13 12.19 -2.65
CA ALA A 52 4.99 11.57 -3.66
C ALA A 52 4.98 10.05 -3.55
N ILE A 53 5.09 9.50 -2.33
CA ILE A 53 5.01 8.05 -2.09
C ILE A 53 3.63 7.54 -2.53
N LEU A 54 2.56 8.17 -2.05
CA LEU A 54 1.19 7.73 -2.28
C LEU A 54 0.81 7.66 -3.76
N ARG A 55 1.36 8.54 -4.62
CA ARG A 55 1.10 8.51 -6.06
C ARG A 55 1.50 7.19 -6.74
N HIS A 56 2.41 6.41 -6.15
CA HIS A 56 2.83 5.13 -6.69
C HIS A 56 2.05 3.94 -6.11
N PHE A 57 1.02 4.20 -5.29
CA PHE A 57 0.22 3.15 -4.69
C PHE A 57 -1.27 3.45 -4.81
N THR A 58 -2.01 2.43 -5.17
CA THR A 58 -3.47 2.44 -5.05
C THR A 58 -3.83 1.96 -3.64
N ILE A 59 -4.59 2.77 -2.92
CA ILE A 59 -5.14 2.42 -1.62
C ILE A 59 -6.65 2.22 -1.80
N THR A 60 -7.12 0.99 -1.66
CA THR A 60 -8.54 0.67 -1.72
C THR A 60 -9.05 0.23 -0.36
N PRO A 61 -10.21 0.72 0.10
CA PRO A 61 -10.88 0.10 1.23
C PRO A 61 -11.24 -1.34 0.85
N MET A 62 -10.94 -2.27 1.74
CA MET A 62 -11.48 -3.62 1.71
C MET A 62 -12.65 -3.65 2.69
N ASP A 63 -13.82 -3.97 2.15
CA ASP A 63 -14.94 -4.37 2.95
C ASP A 63 -14.57 -5.64 3.72
N PRO A 64 -14.90 -5.72 5.02
CA PRO A 64 -14.63 -6.92 5.82
C PRO A 64 -15.41 -8.15 5.35
N ASP A 65 -16.35 -7.98 4.41
CA ASP A 65 -17.21 -9.00 3.81
C ASP A 65 -16.68 -9.54 2.47
N ASP A 66 -15.57 -9.00 1.93
CA ASP A 66 -14.86 -9.55 0.75
C ASP A 66 -13.91 -10.70 1.15
N ASP A 67 -14.26 -11.45 2.20
CA ASP A 67 -13.74 -12.79 2.42
C ASP A 67 -14.62 -13.70 1.56
N PRO A 68 -14.13 -14.30 0.45
CA PRO A 68 -14.94 -15.22 -0.31
C PRO A 68 -15.40 -16.31 0.66
N PRO A 69 -16.71 -16.63 0.73
CA PRO A 69 -17.18 -17.66 1.64
C PRO A 69 -16.36 -18.90 1.33
N ASN A 70 -15.56 -19.32 2.32
CA ASN A 70 -14.81 -20.55 2.28
C ASN A 70 -15.82 -21.65 1.95
N ALA A 71 -15.86 -22.06 0.68
CA ALA A 71 -16.70 -23.14 0.19
C ALA A 71 -16.08 -24.43 0.74
N ALA A 72 -16.49 -24.79 1.95
CA ALA A 72 -16.23 -26.07 2.59
C ALA A 72 -17.48 -26.95 2.49
#